data_AF-A0A7C5AZQ1-F1
#
_entry.id   AF-A0A7C5AZQ1-F1
#
_cell.length_a   1.000
_cell.length_b   1.000
_cell.length_c   1.000
_cell.angle_alpha   90.00
_cell.angle_beta   90.00
_cell.angle_gamma   90.00
#
_symmetry.space_group_name_H-M   'P 1'
#
loop_
_entity.id
_entity.type
_entity.pdbx_description
1 polymer ?
#
loop_
_entity_poly.entity_id
_entity_poly.type
_entity_poly.pdbx_seq_one_letter_code
_entity_poly.pdbx_strand_id
1 'polypeptide(L)'
;MSTVTATILVGSAHQNHGGINPTHQLLLTENSRPAWSLFDMPSANPRSVWVPTVEDMLEDGLLMVGLLVVQDAGLIAAARAFRRGYSDRVEMYDDIDESERRRLYELCRGLGPATKRVVTVLEGSSLAGQLGVLRRYQFGVEVCPSVYQREYSAWSQAVQERGSLPGAGQDA
;
A
#
# COMPACT_ATOMS: atom_id res chain seq x y z
N MET A 1 3.14 19.17 6.06
CA MET A 1 3.90 18.76 4.85
C MET A 1 3.72 17.26 4.74
N SER A 2 3.16 16.75 3.64
CA SER A 2 2.90 15.32 3.49
C SER A 2 4.12 14.66 2.85
N THR A 3 4.60 13.56 3.42
CA THR A 3 5.78 12.84 2.92
C THR A 3 5.35 11.43 2.54
N VAL A 4 5.84 10.91 1.41
CA VAL A 4 5.62 9.50 1.05
C VAL A 4 6.40 8.62 2.01
N THR A 5 5.72 7.70 2.67
CA THR A 5 6.31 6.81 3.70
C THR A 5 6.14 5.33 3.35
N ALA A 6 5.26 5.00 2.41
CA ALA A 6 5.14 3.65 1.88
C ALA A 6 4.63 3.66 0.44
N THR A 7 4.91 2.58 -0.29
CA THR A 7 4.40 2.36 -1.64
C THR A 7 3.90 0.94 -1.82
N ILE A 8 2.92 0.75 -2.71
CA ILE A 8 2.48 -0.57 -3.16
C ILE A 8 2.53 -0.59 -4.68
N LEU A 9 3.39 -1.42 -5.26
CA LEU A 9 3.32 -1.75 -6.69
C LEU A 9 2.32 -2.89 -6.89
N VAL A 10 1.50 -2.80 -7.92
CA VAL A 10 0.52 -3.83 -8.29
C VAL A 10 0.70 -4.19 -9.76
N GLY A 11 0.70 -5.50 -10.06
CA GLY A 11 0.93 -5.99 -11.40
C GLY A 11 0.96 -7.52 -11.47
N SER A 12 1.61 -8.07 -12.49
CA SER A 12 1.81 -9.52 -12.62
C SER A 12 3.19 -9.93 -12.12
N ALA A 13 3.28 -11.12 -11.51
CA ALA A 13 4.57 -11.73 -11.19
C ALA A 13 5.32 -12.08 -12.49
N HIS A 14 6.65 -11.94 -12.50
CA HIS A 14 7.46 -12.45 -13.59
C HIS A 14 7.41 -13.99 -13.57
N GLN A 15 7.04 -14.64 -14.68
CA GLN A 15 6.76 -16.08 -14.69
C GLN A 15 7.99 -16.95 -14.38
N ASN A 16 9.17 -16.49 -14.79
CA ASN A 16 10.41 -17.30 -14.72
C ASN A 16 11.40 -16.83 -13.65
N HIS A 17 11.17 -15.66 -13.03
CA HIS A 17 12.12 -15.00 -12.15
C HIS A 17 11.40 -14.29 -11.00
N GLY A 18 12.16 -13.78 -10.02
CA GLY A 18 11.64 -12.82 -9.06
C GLY A 18 11.18 -11.50 -9.73
N GLY A 19 10.62 -10.59 -8.94
CA GLY A 19 10.19 -9.27 -9.43
C GLY A 19 8.71 -9.19 -9.82
N ILE A 20 8.35 -8.09 -10.48
CA ILE A 20 6.99 -7.70 -10.83
C ILE A 20 6.98 -6.90 -12.14
N ASN A 21 5.93 -7.07 -12.95
CA ASN A 21 5.59 -6.20 -14.08
C ASN A 21 4.46 -5.25 -13.62
N PRO A 22 4.80 -4.06 -13.06
CA PRO A 22 3.81 -3.20 -12.44
C PRO A 22 2.96 -2.49 -13.49
N THR A 23 1.67 -2.41 -13.22
CA THR A 23 0.71 -1.60 -14.01
C THR A 23 0.14 -0.46 -13.20
N HIS A 24 0.19 -0.55 -11.87
CA HIS A 24 -0.31 0.47 -10.96
C HIS A 24 0.64 0.67 -9.77
N GLN A 25 0.54 1.84 -9.15
CA GLN A 25 1.25 2.18 -7.93
C GLN A 25 0.31 2.88 -6.95
N LEU A 26 0.43 2.54 -5.67
CA LEU A 26 -0.10 3.34 -4.58
C LEU A 26 1.03 4.04 -3.86
N LEU A 27 0.83 5.31 -3.52
CA LEU A 27 1.70 6.09 -2.64
C LEU A 27 0.94 6.43 -1.37
N LEU A 28 1.48 6.03 -0.21
CA LEU A 28 1.00 6.48 1.08
C LEU A 28 1.77 7.74 1.48
N THR A 29 1.03 8.80 1.77
CA THR A 29 1.61 9.98 2.43
C THR A 29 1.10 10.09 3.86
N GLU A 30 1.99 10.43 4.81
CA GLU A 30 1.70 10.55 6.24
C GLU A 30 2.10 11.93 6.82
N ASN A 31 1.89 12.13 8.14
CA ASN A 31 2.21 13.27 9.03
C ASN A 31 1.08 14.24 9.40
N SER A 32 0.09 14.48 8.53
CA SER A 32 -1.05 15.36 8.88
C SER A 32 -2.37 14.62 8.73
N ARG A 33 -2.69 14.21 7.51
CA ARG A 33 -3.82 13.34 7.20
C ARG A 33 -3.28 12.27 6.27
N PRO A 34 -3.32 10.99 6.66
CA PRO A 34 -2.81 9.94 5.77
C PRO A 34 -3.62 9.93 4.48
N ALA A 35 -2.98 9.57 3.37
CA ALA A 35 -3.67 9.42 2.10
C ALA A 35 -2.98 8.38 1.22
N TRP A 36 -3.76 7.44 0.71
CA TRP A 36 -3.40 6.56 -0.40
C TRP A 36 -3.75 7.25 -1.72
N SER A 37 -2.76 7.44 -2.59
CA SER A 37 -2.96 7.90 -3.95
C SER A 37 -2.68 6.77 -4.92
N LEU A 38 -3.66 6.37 -5.73
CA LEU A 38 -3.53 5.34 -6.77
C LEU A 38 -3.19 5.97 -8.12
N PHE A 39 -2.19 5.42 -8.80
CA PHE A 39 -1.75 5.84 -10.12
C PHE A 39 -1.79 4.65 -11.09
N ASP A 40 -2.30 4.88 -12.30
CA ASP A 40 -2.09 3.98 -13.43
C ASP A 40 -0.72 4.31 -14.03
N MET A 41 0.20 3.35 -14.14
CA MET A 41 1.55 3.63 -14.64
C MET A 41 1.55 3.79 -16.16
N PRO A 42 2.23 4.80 -16.75
CA PRO A 42 3.17 5.75 -16.12
C PRO A 42 2.57 7.14 -15.79
N SER A 43 1.26 7.25 -15.52
CA SER A 43 0.60 8.53 -15.22
C SER A 43 1.21 9.23 -14.02
N ALA A 44 1.41 10.54 -14.14
CA ALA A 44 1.82 11.41 -13.03
C ALA A 44 0.63 11.91 -12.18
N ASN A 45 -0.60 11.75 -12.67
CA ASN A 45 -1.80 12.16 -11.96
C ASN A 45 -2.45 10.96 -11.26
N PRO A 46 -2.85 11.09 -10.00
CA PRO A 46 -3.56 10.02 -9.31
C PRO A 46 -4.94 9.83 -9.93
N ARG A 47 -5.29 8.57 -10.19
CA ARG A 47 -6.63 8.15 -10.60
C ARG A 47 -7.66 8.32 -9.48
N SER A 48 -7.26 8.05 -8.24
CA SER A 48 -8.11 8.12 -7.05
C SER A 48 -7.27 8.38 -5.80
N VAL A 49 -7.87 9.01 -4.79
CA VAL A 49 -7.20 9.34 -3.52
C VAL A 49 -8.10 8.98 -2.36
N TRP A 50 -7.63 8.09 -1.48
CA TRP A 50 -8.38 7.66 -0.30
C TRP A 50 -7.67 8.14 0.96
N VAL A 51 -8.43 8.69 1.89
CA VAL A 51 -7.96 8.92 3.26
C VAL A 51 -8.34 7.68 4.06
N PRO A 52 -7.35 6.87 4.46
CA PRO A 52 -7.59 5.63 5.16
C PRO A 52 -7.91 5.89 6.64
N THR A 53 -8.48 4.86 7.26
CA THR A 53 -8.46 4.69 8.70
C THR A 53 -7.04 4.48 9.22
N VAL A 54 -6.79 4.83 10.47
CA VAL A 54 -5.45 4.69 11.08
C VAL A 54 -5.18 3.24 11.46
N GLU A 55 -6.20 2.55 11.97
CA GLU A 55 -6.14 1.18 12.48
C GLU A 55 -6.01 0.12 11.37
N ASP A 56 -6.62 0.36 10.20
CA ASP A 56 -6.67 -0.59 9.08
C ASP A 56 -6.09 0.00 7.79
N MET A 57 -5.17 0.95 7.93
CA MET A 57 -4.56 1.72 6.83
C MET A 57 -4.06 0.87 5.67
N LEU A 58 -3.41 -0.25 5.98
CA LEU A 58 -2.95 -1.20 4.95
C LEU A 58 -4.13 -1.90 4.28
N GLU A 59 -5.14 -2.37 5.03
CA GLU A 59 -6.31 -3.02 4.45
C GLU A 59 -7.12 -2.06 3.58
N ASP A 60 -7.21 -0.77 3.93
CA ASP A 60 -7.83 0.26 3.10
C ASP A 60 -7.12 0.41 1.75
N GLY A 61 -5.79 0.45 1.74
CA GLY A 61 -5.01 0.46 0.49
C GLY A 61 -5.20 -0.82 -0.33
N LEU A 62 -5.28 -1.98 0.32
CA LEU A 62 -5.52 -3.26 -0.37
C LEU A 62 -6.95 -3.37 -0.91
N LEU A 63 -7.94 -2.80 -0.22
CA LEU A 63 -9.32 -2.70 -0.66
C LEU A 63 -9.44 -1.78 -1.88
N MET A 64 -8.75 -0.64 -1.87
CA MET A 64 -8.64 0.27 -3.02
C MET A 64 -8.12 -0.48 -4.26
N VAL A 65 -7.08 -1.32 -4.10
CA VAL A 65 -6.58 -2.20 -5.16
C VAL A 65 -7.64 -3.21 -5.61
N GLY A 66 -8.31 -3.87 -4.67
CA GLY A 66 -9.37 -4.84 -4.97
C GLY A 66 -10.49 -4.24 -5.83
N LEU A 67 -10.93 -3.02 -5.50
CA LEU A 67 -12.04 -2.35 -6.17
C LEU A 67 -11.66 -1.68 -7.49
N LEU A 68 -10.51 -1.03 -7.56
CA LEU A 68 -10.16 -0.15 -8.69
C LEU A 68 -9.22 -0.79 -9.71
N VAL A 69 -8.43 -1.78 -9.28
CA VAL A 69 -7.41 -2.45 -10.10
C VAL A 69 -7.83 -3.87 -10.45
N VAL A 70 -8.12 -4.70 -9.44
CA VAL A 70 -8.56 -6.09 -9.66
C VAL A 70 -9.98 -6.13 -10.22
N GLN A 71 -10.83 -5.21 -9.78
CA GLN A 71 -12.22 -5.08 -10.21
C GLN A 71 -13.02 -6.38 -10.05
N ASP A 72 -12.83 -7.07 -8.93
CA ASP A 72 -13.59 -8.29 -8.64
C ASP A 72 -15.09 -7.99 -8.56
N ALA A 73 -15.89 -8.76 -9.30
CA ALA A 73 -17.32 -8.51 -9.44
C ALA A 73 -18.08 -8.66 -8.11
N GLY A 74 -17.69 -9.63 -7.27
CA GLY A 74 -18.30 -9.87 -5.97
C GLY A 74 -17.99 -8.74 -4.99
N LEU A 75 -16.72 -8.31 -4.94
CA LEU A 75 -16.29 -7.19 -4.13
C LEU A 75 -16.96 -5.88 -4.56
N ILE A 76 -17.04 -5.59 -5.87
CA ILE A 76 -17.73 -4.41 -6.40
C ILE A 76 -19.21 -4.43 -6.05
N ALA A 77 -19.89 -5.58 -6.19
CA ALA A 77 -21.30 -5.70 -5.87
C ALA A 77 -21.56 -5.43 -4.37
N ALA A 78 -20.73 -5.97 -3.48
CA ALA A 78 -20.81 -5.70 -2.05
C ALA A 78 -20.55 -4.22 -1.74
N ALA A 79 -19.50 -3.64 -2.32
CA ALA A 79 -19.14 -2.24 -2.09
C ALA A 79 -20.23 -1.26 -2.55
N ARG A 80 -20.92 -1.56 -3.65
CA ARG A 80 -22.05 -0.78 -4.17
C ARG A 80 -23.28 -0.76 -3.26
N ALA A 81 -23.43 -1.76 -2.39
CA ALA A 81 -24.50 -1.76 -1.39
C ALA A 81 -24.30 -0.67 -0.32
N PHE A 82 -23.04 -0.27 -0.07
CA PHE A 82 -22.66 0.70 0.96
C PHE A 82 -22.45 2.10 0.39
N ARG A 83 -21.84 2.19 -0.80
CA ARG A 83 -21.51 3.47 -1.45
C ARG A 83 -21.59 3.38 -2.97
N ARG A 84 -22.10 4.43 -3.62
CA ARG A 84 -22.31 4.46 -5.08
C ARG A 84 -21.02 4.61 -5.91
N GLY A 85 -19.93 5.15 -5.35
CA GLY A 85 -18.71 5.45 -6.08
C GLY A 85 -17.45 5.32 -5.24
N TYR A 86 -16.38 4.83 -5.86
CA TYR A 86 -15.08 4.57 -5.22
C TYR A 86 -13.89 5.08 -6.06
N SER A 87 -14.16 5.59 -7.26
CA SER A 87 -13.17 5.97 -8.26
C SER A 87 -12.58 7.37 -8.03
N ASP A 88 -13.17 8.14 -7.13
CA ASP A 88 -12.82 9.53 -6.82
C ASP A 88 -12.15 9.61 -5.43
N ARG A 89 -12.52 10.61 -4.61
CA ARG A 89 -12.03 10.73 -3.24
C ARG A 89 -12.91 9.93 -2.29
N VAL A 90 -12.29 9.15 -1.40
CA VAL A 90 -12.99 8.41 -0.34
C VAL A 90 -12.35 8.73 1.02
N GLU A 91 -13.18 9.05 1.99
CA GLU A 91 -12.83 9.33 3.38
C GLU A 91 -13.29 8.16 4.23
N MET A 92 -12.41 7.19 4.49
CA MET A 92 -12.84 5.86 4.99
C MET A 92 -13.59 5.90 6.33
N TYR A 93 -13.34 6.88 7.19
CA TYR A 93 -14.09 7.06 8.44
C TYR A 93 -15.54 7.56 8.22
N ASP A 94 -15.74 8.42 7.24
CA ASP A 94 -17.01 9.14 7.04
C ASP A 94 -17.88 8.46 5.97
N ASP A 95 -17.25 7.79 5.02
CA ASP A 95 -17.88 7.31 3.79
C ASP A 95 -18.35 5.85 3.83
N ILE A 96 -17.86 5.06 4.79
CA ILE A 96 -18.14 3.63 4.92
C ILE A 96 -18.12 3.26 6.40
N ASP A 97 -19.19 2.65 6.92
CA ASP A 97 -19.25 2.26 8.32
C ASP A 97 -18.25 1.14 8.65
N GLU A 98 -17.78 1.06 9.89
CA GLU A 98 -16.77 0.06 10.28
C GLU A 98 -17.23 -1.37 9.97
N SER A 99 -18.46 -1.74 10.31
CA SER A 99 -18.98 -3.09 10.03
C SER A 99 -19.00 -3.41 8.53
N GLU A 100 -19.23 -2.41 7.70
CA GLU A 100 -19.22 -2.53 6.24
C GLU A 100 -17.78 -2.67 5.73
N ARG A 101 -16.85 -1.85 6.22
CA ARG A 101 -15.41 -1.96 5.92
C ARG A 101 -14.87 -3.35 6.26
N ARG A 102 -15.18 -3.88 7.46
CA ARG A 102 -14.78 -5.23 7.88
C ARG A 102 -15.24 -6.30 6.90
N ARG A 103 -16.50 -6.22 6.46
CA ARG A 103 -17.05 -7.14 5.46
C ARG A 103 -16.35 -7.03 4.11
N LEU A 104 -16.01 -5.81 3.67
CA LEU A 104 -15.24 -5.59 2.44
C LEU A 104 -13.82 -6.16 2.56
N TYR A 105 -13.15 -6.02 3.70
CA TYR A 105 -11.83 -6.59 3.92
C TYR A 105 -11.87 -8.13 3.84
N GLU A 106 -12.86 -8.77 4.45
CA GLU A 106 -13.04 -10.22 4.38
C GLU A 106 -13.18 -10.73 2.95
N LEU A 107 -14.00 -10.07 2.14
CA LEU A 107 -14.11 -10.38 0.70
C LEU A 107 -12.78 -10.14 -0.02
N CYS A 108 -12.12 -9.02 0.26
CA CYS A 108 -10.85 -8.65 -0.36
C CYS A 108 -9.72 -9.65 -0.05
N ARG A 109 -9.74 -10.28 1.13
CA ARG A 109 -8.77 -11.32 1.54
C ARG A 109 -8.87 -12.60 0.70
N GLY A 110 -10.07 -12.90 0.20
CA GLY A 110 -10.34 -14.04 -0.68
C GLY A 110 -9.95 -13.83 -2.13
N LEU A 111 -9.50 -12.63 -2.53
CA LEU A 111 -9.09 -12.37 -3.91
C LEU A 111 -7.84 -13.20 -4.26
N GLY A 112 -7.95 -13.97 -5.34
CA GLY A 112 -6.95 -14.95 -5.75
C GLY A 112 -5.60 -14.37 -6.21
N PRO A 113 -4.64 -15.23 -6.56
CA PRO A 113 -3.23 -14.88 -6.81
C PRO A 113 -2.95 -14.19 -8.14
N ALA A 114 -3.98 -13.79 -8.89
CA ALA A 114 -3.84 -13.25 -10.25
C ALA A 114 -2.98 -11.97 -10.33
N THR A 115 -2.82 -11.26 -9.21
CA THR A 115 -1.96 -10.07 -9.11
C THR A 115 -0.89 -10.25 -8.03
N LYS A 116 0.31 -9.75 -8.29
CA LYS A 116 1.40 -9.60 -7.32
C LYS A 116 1.41 -8.18 -6.76
N ARG A 117 1.77 -8.04 -5.49
CA ARG A 117 1.96 -6.76 -4.80
C ARG A 117 3.38 -6.68 -4.25
N VAL A 118 4.03 -5.53 -4.40
CA VAL A 118 5.31 -5.24 -3.71
C VAL A 118 5.06 -4.07 -2.77
N VAL A 119 5.18 -4.31 -1.47
CA VAL A 119 4.90 -3.32 -0.42
C VAL A 119 6.24 -2.82 0.14
N THR A 120 6.58 -1.58 -0.18
CA THR A 120 7.78 -0.92 0.36
C THR A 120 7.38 -0.05 1.53
N VAL A 121 8.07 -0.21 2.67
CA VAL A 121 7.79 0.55 3.90
C VAL A 121 9.06 1.30 4.31
N LEU A 122 8.97 2.63 4.35
CA LEU A 122 10.05 3.50 4.80
C LEU A 122 10.02 3.65 6.33
N GLU A 123 11.18 3.98 6.89
CA GLU A 123 11.31 4.22 8.34
C GLU A 123 10.28 5.24 8.83
N GLY A 124 9.68 4.95 9.99
CA GLY A 124 8.68 5.81 10.61
C GLY A 124 7.27 5.70 10.02
N SER A 125 7.05 4.88 8.97
CA SER A 125 5.70 4.64 8.47
C SER A 125 4.84 3.86 9.47
N SER A 126 3.59 4.29 9.65
CA SER A 126 2.63 3.59 10.51
C SER A 126 2.28 2.19 9.98
N LEU A 127 2.52 1.91 8.69
CA LEU A 127 2.27 0.59 8.11
C LEU A 127 3.15 -0.52 8.68
N ALA A 128 4.31 -0.19 9.26
CA ALA A 128 5.21 -1.18 9.85
C ALA A 128 4.49 -2.07 10.88
N GLY A 129 3.59 -1.48 11.68
CA GLY A 129 2.78 -2.20 12.67
C GLY A 129 1.64 -3.04 12.08
N GLN A 130 1.29 -2.85 10.80
CA GLN A 130 0.13 -3.45 10.15
C GLN A 130 0.47 -4.58 9.18
N LEU A 131 1.75 -4.77 8.84
CA LEU A 131 2.22 -5.78 7.88
C LEU A 131 1.74 -7.20 8.16
N GLY A 132 1.47 -7.53 9.43
CA GLY A 132 0.94 -8.84 9.85
C GLY A 132 -0.37 -9.22 9.14
N VAL A 133 -1.19 -8.25 8.72
CA VAL A 133 -2.46 -8.51 8.05
C VAL A 133 -2.29 -9.18 6.68
N LEU A 134 -1.15 -8.96 6.01
CA LEU A 134 -0.85 -9.54 4.69
C LEU A 134 -0.87 -11.07 4.69
N ARG A 135 -0.62 -11.72 5.85
CA ARG A 135 -0.70 -13.18 5.99
C ARG A 135 -2.11 -13.74 5.77
N ARG A 136 -3.15 -12.89 5.84
CA ARG A 136 -4.56 -13.28 5.66
C ARG A 136 -5.00 -13.23 4.21
N TYR A 137 -4.17 -12.69 3.31
CA TYR A 137 -4.50 -12.51 1.90
C TYR A 137 -3.91 -13.61 1.02
N GLN A 138 -4.60 -13.94 -0.07
CA GLN A 138 -4.21 -15.03 -0.99
C GLN A 138 -3.41 -14.57 -2.21
N PHE A 139 -3.16 -13.26 -2.37
CA PHE A 139 -2.36 -12.74 -3.48
C PHE A 139 -0.86 -12.95 -3.28
N GLY A 140 -0.10 -12.93 -4.38
CA GLY A 140 1.37 -12.91 -4.30
C GLY A 140 1.86 -11.59 -3.72
N VAL A 141 2.76 -11.64 -2.73
CA VAL A 141 3.26 -10.42 -2.08
C VAL A 141 4.76 -10.50 -1.79
N GLU A 142 5.43 -9.37 -1.95
CA GLU A 142 6.80 -9.13 -1.50
C GLU A 142 6.78 -7.92 -0.55
N VAL A 143 7.36 -8.05 0.63
CA VAL A 143 7.37 -7.00 1.66
C VAL A 143 8.79 -6.52 1.85
N CYS A 144 9.02 -5.24 1.58
CA CYS A 144 10.33 -4.59 1.55
C CYS A 144 10.39 -3.50 2.63
N PRO A 145 10.60 -3.86 3.91
CA PRO A 145 10.88 -2.86 4.93
C PRO A 145 12.29 -2.28 4.70
N SER A 146 12.46 -1.00 5.03
CA SER A 146 13.79 -0.38 5.02
C SER A 146 14.68 -1.04 6.07
N VAL A 147 15.82 -1.59 5.65
CA VAL A 147 16.82 -2.22 6.54
C VAL A 147 18.07 -1.38 6.74
N TYR A 148 18.24 -0.35 5.91
CA TYR A 148 19.33 0.60 5.97
C TYR A 148 18.89 1.97 5.48
N GLN A 149 19.36 3.01 6.15
CA GLN A 149 19.15 4.40 5.75
C GLN A 149 20.43 5.19 5.96
N ARG A 150 20.66 6.13 5.04
CA ARG A 150 21.69 7.15 5.14
C ARG A 150 21.12 8.45 4.63
N GLU A 151 20.93 9.40 5.53
CA GLU A 151 20.24 10.66 5.22
C GLU A 151 20.94 11.85 5.86
N TYR A 152 20.81 13.02 5.23
CA TYR A 152 21.29 14.26 5.82
C TYR A 152 20.23 14.84 6.74
N SER A 153 20.57 15.03 8.01
CA SER A 153 19.72 15.72 8.98
C SER A 153 20.05 17.21 8.99
N ALA A 154 19.08 18.03 8.58
CA ALA A 154 19.20 19.49 8.67
C ALA A 154 19.31 19.98 10.13
N TRP A 155 18.84 19.20 11.10
CA TRP A 155 18.94 19.56 12.53
C TRP A 155 20.35 19.37 13.08
N SER A 156 21.00 18.25 12.74
CA SER A 156 22.37 17.98 13.19
C SER A 156 23.44 18.44 12.21
N GLN A 157 23.05 18.95 11.04
CA GLN A 157 23.93 19.32 9.93
C GLN A 157 24.91 18.20 9.53
N ALA A 158 24.47 16.95 9.67
CA ALA A 158 25.32 15.77 9.52
C ALA A 158 24.55 14.63 8.86
N VAL A 159 25.29 13.74 8.20
CA VAL A 159 24.75 12.48 7.69
C VAL A 159 24.54 11.53 8.87
N GLN A 160 23.34 10.99 8.97
CA GLN A 160 22.98 9.97 9.94
C GLN A 160 22.76 8.64 9.22
N GLU A 161 23.27 7.57 9.81
CA GLU A 161 23.11 6.21 9.30
C GLU A 161 22.33 5.37 10.33
N ARG A 162 21.43 4.52 9.82
CA ARG A 162 20.64 3.58 10.62
C ARG A 162 20.55 2.25 9.90
N GLY A 163 20.52 1.17 10.66
CA GLY A 163 20.45 -0.19 10.14
C GLY A 163 21.78 -0.67 9.54
N SER A 164 21.73 -1.68 8.66
CA SER A 164 22.92 -2.30 8.08
C SER A 164 22.65 -2.79 6.66
N LEU A 165 23.58 -2.50 5.73
CA LEU A 165 23.56 -3.09 4.38
C LEU A 165 24.17 -4.49 4.42
N PRO A 166 23.41 -5.55 4.08
CA PRO A 166 23.98 -6.89 3.93
C PRO A 166 25.04 -6.90 2.83
N GLY A 167 26.21 -7.51 3.08
CA GLY A 167 27.28 -7.66 2.09
C GLY A 167 28.36 -6.56 2.09
N ALA A 168 28.25 -5.53 2.93
CA ALA A 168 29.29 -4.48 3.09
C ALA A 168 30.52 -4.95 3.92
N GLY A 169 30.82 -6.24 3.90
CA GLY A 169 31.89 -6.86 4.68
C GLY A 169 32.56 -8.00 3.90
N GLN A 170 33.35 -7.64 2.90
CA GLN A 170 34.48 -8.40 2.37
C GLN A 170 35.26 -7.54 1.36
N ASP A 171 35.82 -6.43 1.84
CA ASP A 171 37.04 -5.87 1.25
C ASP A 171 38.08 -5.85 2.36
N ALA A 172 39.01 -6.79 2.24
CA ALA A 172 40.25 -6.88 3.03
C ALA A 172 41.31 -5.94 2.46
#